data_AF-A0A3B0TT54-F1
#
_entry.id   AF-A0A3B0TT54-F1
#
_cell.length_a   1.000
_cell.length_b   1.000
_cell.length_c   1.000
_cell.angle_alpha   90.00
_cell.angle_beta   90.00
_cell.angle_gamma   90.00
#
_symmetry.space_group_name_H-M   'P 1'
#
loop_
_entity.id
_entity.type
_entity.pdbx_description
1 polymer ?
#
loop_
_entity_poly.entity_id
_entity_poly.type
_entity_poly.pdbx_seq_one_letter_code
_entity_poly.pdbx_strand_id
1 'polypeptide(L)'
;MSARVLVVDDVLANVKLLQERLTAEYFEVMTASSGEEALAAAGKMAPDIVLLDVMMPGMDGFEVCRRLRADLRTQHIPVILITSLESPADRVQGLEAGADDFLTKPIDDVALLARVRSLVRLKMITDELRSRSATGERMGIVEPLLFADINVDSRARILLIDDRPYSVERLKAVVSDVHDIEAVADLDQALLRASSGEFDMAIVSLTLSGADGLRLCSHLRSVEGTRTLPILVLSEPEDSKRLARALDIGVNDYLVRPIERNELLARVRTQLRHRRYAEQLRADVERSMKLAVTDELTGLHNRRYMESHLTTHIDTAIDTNKSLSILLFDLDYFKSVNDTHGHEAGDIVLTQIGGIVTDNIRGSDLGCRYGGEEFVVIMPGRSLRTAREVADRLRSVVEATEFEIPNGAEPLKITISIGVAALQGPDDTPLSLLRRADRALYLAKDGGRNQVIVEADKAA
;
A
#
# COMPACT_ATOMS: atom_id res chain seq x y z
N MET A 1 -13.42 17.84 0.31
CA MET A 1 -12.68 17.99 1.58
C MET A 1 -11.74 19.15 1.40
N SER A 2 -11.81 20.16 2.27
CA SER A 2 -10.90 21.31 2.26
C SER A 2 -9.55 20.87 2.83
N ALA A 3 -8.48 21.01 2.05
CA ALA A 3 -7.13 20.72 2.55
C ALA A 3 -6.59 21.88 3.38
N ARG A 4 -5.68 21.55 4.31
CA ARG A 4 -5.02 22.47 5.23
C ARG A 4 -3.70 22.95 4.62
N VAL A 5 -3.60 24.25 4.35
CA VAL A 5 -2.43 24.88 3.72
C VAL A 5 -1.70 25.74 4.75
N LEU A 6 -0.41 25.49 4.97
CA LEU A 6 0.44 26.36 5.77
C LEU A 6 1.14 27.37 4.86
N VAL A 7 0.86 28.65 5.02
CA VAL A 7 1.52 29.76 4.31
C VAL A 7 2.59 30.36 5.20
N VAL A 8 3.82 30.46 4.70
CA VAL A 8 4.98 30.98 5.42
C VAL A 8 5.65 32.06 4.59
N ASP A 9 5.67 33.30 5.09
CA ASP A 9 6.37 34.44 4.50
C ASP A 9 6.62 35.48 5.61
N ASP A 10 7.78 36.12 5.65
CA ASP A 10 8.13 37.11 6.67
C ASP A 10 7.39 38.45 6.47
N VAL A 11 6.85 38.67 5.27
CA VAL A 11 6.08 39.86 4.93
C VAL A 11 4.58 39.57 5.11
N LEU A 12 3.99 40.11 6.18
CA LEU A 12 2.57 39.94 6.53
C LEU A 12 1.59 40.25 5.39
N ALA A 13 1.93 41.18 4.49
CA ALA A 13 1.09 41.49 3.32
C ALA A 13 1.00 40.32 2.34
N ASN A 14 2.10 39.59 2.11
CA ASN A 14 2.13 38.41 1.23
C ASN A 14 1.33 37.26 1.87
N VAL A 15 1.53 37.03 3.17
CA VAL A 15 0.78 36.04 3.95
C VAL A 15 -0.72 36.27 3.81
N LYS A 16 -1.17 37.51 4.05
CA LYS A 16 -2.59 37.86 4.00
C LYS A 16 -3.18 37.70 2.59
N LEU A 17 -2.45 38.13 1.56
CA LEU A 17 -2.87 37.97 0.17
C LEU A 17 -3.08 36.48 -0.20
N LEU A 18 -2.09 35.64 0.13
CA LEU A 18 -2.18 34.20 -0.13
C LEU A 18 -3.29 33.54 0.68
N GLN A 19 -3.45 33.96 1.94
CA GLN A 19 -4.52 33.48 2.81
C GLN A 19 -5.90 33.77 2.22
N GLU A 20 -6.17 35.01 1.80
CA GLU A 20 -7.45 35.40 1.20
C GLU A 20 -7.73 34.60 -0.08
N ARG A 21 -6.73 34.45 -0.96
CA ARG A 21 -6.84 33.70 -2.22
C ARG A 21 -7.15 32.22 -2.00
N LEU A 22 -6.42 31.56 -1.11
CA LEU A 22 -6.62 30.13 -0.82
C LEU A 22 -7.93 29.87 -0.06
N THR A 23 -8.31 30.77 0.85
CA THR A 23 -9.58 30.66 1.57
C THR A 23 -10.77 30.81 0.62
N ALA A 24 -10.68 31.67 -0.40
CA ALA A 24 -11.71 31.81 -1.43
C ALA A 24 -11.94 30.51 -2.23
N GLU A 25 -10.92 29.65 -2.32
CA GLU A 25 -10.97 28.34 -2.95
C GLU A 25 -11.25 27.22 -1.93
N TYR A 26 -11.80 27.58 -0.77
CA TYR A 26 -12.22 26.69 0.31
C TYR A 26 -11.09 25.90 0.98
N PHE A 27 -9.84 26.34 0.90
CA PHE A 27 -8.76 25.77 1.71
C PHE A 27 -8.81 26.28 3.15
N GLU A 28 -8.42 25.45 4.12
CA GLU A 28 -8.18 25.88 5.49
C GLU A 28 -6.75 26.41 5.58
N VAL A 29 -6.59 27.71 5.81
CA VAL A 29 -5.26 28.35 5.76
C VAL A 29 -4.72 28.62 7.15
N MET A 30 -3.52 28.11 7.40
CA MET A 30 -2.68 28.42 8.55
C MET A 30 -1.55 29.34 8.10
N THR A 31 -1.02 30.13 9.02
CA THR A 31 0.02 31.13 8.70
C THR A 31 1.18 31.05 9.69
N ALA A 32 2.37 31.34 9.21
CA ALA A 32 3.58 31.53 10.00
C ALA A 32 4.42 32.67 9.39
N SER A 33 5.14 33.41 10.23
CA SER A 33 5.93 34.59 9.79
C SER A 33 7.44 34.37 9.90
N SER A 34 7.88 33.15 10.25
CA SER A 34 9.29 32.76 10.37
C SER A 34 9.47 31.26 10.16
N GLY A 35 10.72 30.84 9.90
CA GLY A 35 11.05 29.41 9.76
C GLY A 35 10.79 28.61 11.03
N GLU A 36 11.07 29.19 12.21
CA GLU A 36 10.81 28.56 13.50
C GLU A 36 9.31 28.34 13.75
N GLU A 37 8.48 29.36 13.46
CA GLU A 37 7.03 29.25 13.53
C GLU A 37 6.50 28.20 12.55
N ALA A 38 7.06 28.15 11.33
CA ALA A 38 6.67 27.19 10.31
C ALA A 38 6.91 25.74 10.76
N LEU A 39 8.09 25.45 11.33
CA LEU A 39 8.41 24.11 11.84
C LEU A 39 7.51 23.71 13.02
N ALA A 40 7.25 24.65 13.94
CA ALA A 40 6.36 24.42 15.06
C ALA A 40 4.90 24.16 14.60
N ALA A 41 4.41 24.96 13.66
CA ALA A 41 3.08 24.81 13.08
C ALA A 41 2.94 23.49 12.32
N ALA A 42 3.93 23.14 11.48
CA ALA A 42 3.93 21.89 10.72
C ALA A 42 3.86 20.66 11.63
N GLY A 43 4.64 20.63 12.71
CA GLY A 43 4.65 19.51 13.65
C GLY A 43 3.38 19.40 14.52
N LYS A 44 2.72 20.52 14.82
CA LYS A 44 1.53 20.54 15.71
C LYS A 44 0.21 20.40 14.94
N MET A 45 0.11 21.05 13.80
CA MET A 45 -1.14 21.18 13.05
C MET A 45 -1.22 20.21 11.87
N ALA A 46 -0.11 19.57 11.50
CA ALA A 46 -0.03 18.58 10.43
C ALA A 46 -0.68 19.06 9.12
N PRO A 47 -0.19 20.15 8.49
CA PRO A 47 -0.73 20.64 7.22
C PRO A 47 -0.68 19.58 6.12
N ASP A 48 -1.57 19.72 5.14
CA ASP A 48 -1.60 18.85 3.96
C ASP A 48 -0.62 19.35 2.89
N ILE A 49 -0.21 20.63 2.95
CA ILE A 49 0.82 21.24 2.09
C ILE A 49 1.39 22.51 2.74
N VAL A 50 2.66 22.82 2.45
CA VAL A 50 3.33 24.06 2.88
C VAL A 50 3.68 24.92 1.66
N LEU A 51 3.29 26.19 1.71
CA LEU A 51 3.77 27.25 0.83
C LEU A 51 4.80 28.07 1.60
N LEU A 52 6.04 28.07 1.14
CA LEU A 52 7.18 28.52 1.93
C LEU A 52 8.00 29.55 1.18
N ASP A 53 8.04 30.79 1.67
CA ASP A 53 8.97 31.77 1.14
C ASP A 53 10.42 31.36 1.38
N VAL A 54 11.28 31.61 0.40
CA VAL A 54 12.71 31.31 0.49
C VAL A 54 13.44 32.37 1.33
N MET A 55 13.09 33.64 1.15
CA MET A 55 13.88 34.79 1.59
C MET A 55 13.37 35.31 2.94
N MET A 56 13.61 34.55 4.01
CA MET A 56 13.22 34.94 5.37
C MET A 56 14.43 35.27 6.25
N PRO A 57 14.31 36.22 7.21
CA PRO A 57 15.38 36.52 8.15
C PRO A 57 15.61 35.37 9.13
N GLY A 58 16.87 35.13 9.48
CA GLY A 58 17.25 34.03 10.37
C GLY A 58 17.33 32.71 9.63
N MET A 59 16.26 31.93 9.65
CA MET A 59 16.16 30.64 8.96
C MET A 59 15.50 30.82 7.58
N ASP A 60 16.27 30.57 6.51
CA ASP A 60 15.75 30.63 5.15
C ASP A 60 14.81 29.45 4.82
N GLY A 61 14.04 29.59 3.74
CA GLY A 61 13.09 28.55 3.32
C GLY A 61 13.76 27.23 2.88
N PHE A 62 15.01 27.26 2.43
CA PHE A 62 15.73 26.03 2.10
C PHE A 62 16.03 25.21 3.35
N GLU A 63 16.47 25.86 4.43
CA GLU A 63 16.75 25.23 5.71
C GLU A 63 15.48 24.71 6.37
N VAL A 64 14.38 25.48 6.32
CA VAL A 64 13.06 25.00 6.76
C VAL A 64 12.66 23.75 5.99
N CYS A 65 12.80 23.76 4.66
CA CYS A 65 12.47 22.60 3.81
C CYS A 65 13.30 21.36 4.19
N ARG A 66 14.62 21.50 4.35
CA ARG A 66 15.50 20.41 4.81
C ARG A 66 15.07 19.83 6.15
N ARG A 67 14.70 20.68 7.11
CA ARG A 67 14.25 20.25 8.44
C ARG A 67 12.89 19.56 8.40
N LEU A 68 11.95 20.01 7.56
CA LEU A 68 10.69 19.32 7.32
C LEU A 68 10.95 17.93 6.73
N ARG A 69 11.90 17.78 5.81
CA ARG A 69 12.28 16.48 5.22
C ARG A 69 12.99 15.53 6.19
N ALA A 70 13.67 16.06 7.21
CA ALA A 70 14.39 15.27 8.19
C ALA A 70 13.49 14.71 9.33
N ASP A 71 12.30 15.25 9.56
CA ASP A 71 11.39 14.81 10.62
C ASP A 71 10.35 13.81 10.10
N LEU A 72 10.30 12.61 10.70
CA LEU A 72 9.35 11.53 10.38
C LEU A 72 7.87 11.99 10.32
N ARG A 73 7.51 12.99 11.13
CA ARG A 73 6.17 13.55 11.25
C ARG A 73 5.80 14.52 10.13
N THR A 74 6.78 15.11 9.45
CA THR A 74 6.54 16.18 8.46
C THR A 74 7.16 15.89 7.10
N GLN A 75 8.05 14.91 6.97
CA GLN A 75 8.76 14.58 5.72
C GLN A 75 7.87 14.27 4.52
N HIS A 76 6.63 13.84 4.77
CA HIS A 76 5.65 13.47 3.76
C HIS A 76 4.74 14.63 3.34
N ILE A 77 4.85 15.79 3.98
CA ILE A 77 4.06 16.98 3.67
C ILE A 77 4.69 17.66 2.46
N PRO A 78 3.96 17.87 1.36
CA PRO A 78 4.51 18.56 0.21
C PRO A 78 4.88 20.02 0.51
N VAL A 79 5.98 20.50 -0.06
CA VAL A 79 6.50 21.87 0.12
C VAL A 79 6.66 22.52 -1.25
N ILE A 80 5.97 23.64 -1.46
CA ILE A 80 6.17 24.54 -2.60
C ILE A 80 6.98 25.74 -2.11
N LEU A 81 8.16 25.95 -2.68
CA LEU A 81 8.95 27.15 -2.42
C LEU A 81 8.41 28.33 -3.22
N ILE A 82 8.20 29.46 -2.57
CA ILE A 82 7.84 30.71 -3.21
C ILE A 82 9.08 31.60 -3.17
N THR A 83 9.48 32.15 -4.31
CA THR A 83 10.71 32.93 -4.38
C THR A 83 10.64 34.08 -5.38
N SER A 84 11.33 35.17 -5.09
CA SER A 84 11.66 36.23 -6.05
C SER A 84 12.91 35.91 -6.87
N LEU A 85 13.59 34.80 -6.57
CA LEU A 85 14.76 34.34 -7.27
C LEU A 85 14.37 33.76 -8.64
N GLU A 86 14.88 34.38 -9.71
CA GLU A 86 14.61 33.96 -11.08
C GLU A 86 15.72 33.05 -11.64
N SER A 87 16.82 32.86 -10.91
CA SER A 87 17.96 32.14 -11.45
C SER A 87 17.69 30.61 -11.50
N PRO A 88 18.13 29.93 -12.57
CA PRO A 88 18.08 28.47 -12.63
C PRO A 88 18.79 27.78 -11.46
N ALA A 89 19.83 28.40 -10.90
CA ALA A 89 20.58 27.85 -9.77
C ALA A 89 19.73 27.77 -8.50
N ASP A 90 18.92 28.79 -8.23
CA ASP A 90 18.06 28.85 -7.04
C ASP A 90 16.93 27.82 -7.09
N ARG A 91 16.39 27.57 -8.29
CA ARG A 91 15.38 26.52 -8.53
C ARG A 91 15.96 25.12 -8.26
N VAL A 92 17.17 24.88 -8.73
CA VAL A 92 17.88 23.61 -8.50
C VAL A 92 18.16 23.42 -7.02
N GLN A 93 18.68 24.46 -6.34
CA GLN A 93 18.92 24.42 -4.91
C GLN A 93 17.64 24.12 -4.11
N GLY A 94 16.49 24.67 -4.52
CA GLY A 94 15.20 24.37 -3.88
C GLY A 94 14.79 22.91 -3.99
N LEU A 95 14.95 22.33 -5.18
CA LEU A 95 14.61 20.93 -5.43
C LEU A 95 15.61 19.98 -4.73
N GLU A 96 16.89 20.37 -4.65
CA GLU A 96 17.92 19.66 -3.87
C GLU A 96 17.67 19.74 -2.35
N ALA A 97 17.12 20.85 -1.86
CA ALA A 97 16.68 21.00 -0.47
C ALA A 97 15.45 20.12 -0.14
N GLY A 98 14.84 19.50 -1.15
CA GLY A 98 13.72 18.57 -1.02
C GLY A 98 12.36 19.21 -1.25
N ALA A 99 12.27 20.41 -1.83
CA ALA A 99 11.00 20.97 -2.25
C ALA A 99 10.36 20.09 -3.34
N ASP A 100 9.03 19.99 -3.33
CA ASP A 100 8.30 19.31 -4.39
C ASP A 100 8.13 20.18 -5.61
N ASP A 101 8.08 21.50 -5.40
CA ASP A 101 7.87 22.46 -6.47
C ASP A 101 8.33 23.85 -6.06
N PHE A 102 8.32 24.77 -7.03
CA PHE A 102 8.55 26.19 -6.78
C PHE A 102 7.60 27.09 -7.58
N LEU A 103 7.36 28.28 -7.05
CA LEU A 103 6.61 29.35 -7.70
C LEU A 103 7.43 30.65 -7.64
N THR A 104 7.55 31.31 -8.79
CA THR A 104 8.22 32.60 -8.89
C THR A 104 7.23 33.73 -8.59
N LYS A 105 7.64 34.73 -7.82
CA LYS A 105 6.89 35.97 -7.59
C LYS A 105 7.03 36.89 -8.83
N PRO A 106 5.97 37.59 -9.28
CA PRO A 106 4.61 37.60 -8.74
C PRO A 106 3.85 36.31 -9.05
N ILE A 107 3.07 35.85 -8.06
CA ILE A 107 2.41 34.54 -8.11
C ILE A 107 1.19 34.60 -9.04
N ASP A 108 1.18 33.72 -10.05
CA ASP A 108 0.03 33.45 -10.88
C ASP A 108 -0.97 32.56 -10.11
N ASP A 109 -2.22 33.02 -9.97
CA ASP A 109 -3.25 32.34 -9.19
C ASP A 109 -3.65 30.99 -9.77
N VAL A 110 -3.69 30.89 -11.09
CA VAL A 110 -4.05 29.65 -11.77
C VAL A 110 -2.97 28.60 -11.52
N ALA A 111 -1.70 28.98 -11.67
CA ALA A 111 -0.56 28.11 -11.38
C ALA A 111 -0.51 27.70 -9.91
N LEU A 112 -0.68 28.66 -8.98
CA LEU A 112 -0.69 28.39 -7.54
C LEU A 112 -1.75 27.35 -7.17
N LEU A 113 -3.01 27.63 -7.52
CA LEU A 113 -4.13 26.77 -7.13
C LEU A 113 -4.01 25.39 -7.75
N ALA A 114 -3.57 25.32 -9.00
CA ALA A 114 -3.46 24.05 -9.69
C ALA A 114 -2.30 23.19 -9.13
N ARG A 115 -1.17 23.79 -8.74
CA ARG A 115 -0.08 23.09 -8.03
C ARG A 115 -0.52 22.60 -6.65
N VAL A 116 -1.19 23.46 -5.88
CA VAL A 116 -1.74 23.10 -4.56
C VAL A 116 -2.69 21.91 -4.69
N ARG A 117 -3.64 21.95 -5.63
CA ARG A 117 -4.58 20.83 -5.86
C ARG A 117 -3.89 19.52 -6.24
N SER A 118 -2.85 19.58 -7.09
CA SER A 118 -2.10 18.39 -7.50
C SER A 118 -1.37 17.74 -6.31
N LEU A 119 -0.61 18.53 -5.56
CA LEU A 119 0.17 18.02 -4.43
C LEU A 119 -0.72 17.57 -3.25
N VAL A 120 -1.84 18.25 -3.00
CA VAL A 120 -2.84 17.79 -2.02
C VAL A 120 -3.42 16.43 -2.41
N ARG A 121 -3.72 16.21 -3.70
CA ARG A 121 -4.22 14.91 -4.17
C ARG A 121 -3.19 13.80 -3.95
N LEU A 122 -1.91 14.08 -4.21
CA LEU A 122 -0.82 13.15 -3.91
C LEU A 122 -0.70 12.89 -2.40
N LYS A 123 -0.78 13.92 -1.57
CA LYS A 123 -0.76 13.80 -0.10
C LYS A 123 -1.86 12.89 0.42
N MET A 124 -3.09 13.05 -0.07
CA MET A 124 -4.22 12.22 0.36
C MET A 124 -3.98 10.73 0.11
N ILE A 125 -3.47 10.36 -1.07
CA ILE A 125 -3.15 8.97 -1.42
C ILE A 125 -2.03 8.45 -0.52
N THR A 126 -0.98 9.25 -0.33
CA THR A 126 0.16 8.90 0.51
C THR A 126 -0.24 8.71 1.97
N ASP A 127 -1.10 9.56 2.52
CA ASP A 127 -1.60 9.46 3.90
C ASP A 127 -2.43 8.20 4.12
N GLU A 128 -3.26 7.83 3.15
CA GLU A 128 -4.03 6.59 3.21
C GLU A 128 -3.10 5.38 3.30
N LEU A 129 -2.07 5.32 2.46
CA LEU A 129 -1.10 4.24 2.46
C LEU A 129 -0.26 4.21 3.75
N ARG A 130 0.20 5.38 4.23
CA ARG A 130 0.92 5.50 5.51
C ARG A 130 0.06 5.03 6.68
N SER A 131 -1.20 5.43 6.73
CA SER A 131 -2.13 5.02 7.79
C SER A 131 -2.32 3.50 7.83
N ARG A 132 -2.43 2.86 6.66
CA ARG A 132 -2.51 1.40 6.54
C ARG A 132 -1.19 0.74 6.95
N SER A 133 -0.05 1.27 6.50
CA SER A 133 1.29 0.74 6.82
C SER A 133 1.63 0.85 8.31
N ALA A 134 1.17 1.90 8.97
CA ALA A 134 1.40 2.14 10.41
C ALA A 134 0.85 1.03 11.32
N THR A 135 -0.07 0.19 10.82
CA THR A 135 -0.48 -1.03 11.54
C THR A 135 0.64 -2.06 11.54
N GLY A 136 1.25 -2.32 10.38
CA GLY A 136 2.41 -3.21 10.27
C GLY A 136 3.62 -2.71 11.06
N GLU A 137 3.88 -1.40 11.04
CA GLU A 137 4.96 -0.78 11.82
C GLU A 137 4.76 -0.97 13.33
N ARG A 138 3.56 -0.70 13.84
CA ARG A 138 3.23 -0.92 15.26
C ARG A 138 3.33 -2.39 15.69
N MET A 139 3.15 -3.31 14.74
CA MET A 139 3.30 -4.74 14.96
C MET A 139 4.75 -5.23 14.79
N GLY A 140 5.70 -4.35 14.44
CA GLY A 140 7.10 -4.68 14.21
C GLY A 140 7.35 -5.50 12.95
N ILE A 141 6.41 -5.50 12.01
CA ILE A 141 6.46 -6.31 10.77
C ILE A 141 7.23 -5.58 9.66
N VAL A 142 7.14 -4.25 9.66
CA VAL A 142 7.80 -3.36 8.69
C VAL A 142 8.49 -2.22 9.44
N GLU A 143 9.64 -1.79 8.95
CA GLU A 143 10.37 -0.64 9.50
C GLU A 143 9.78 0.67 8.96
N PRO A 144 9.84 1.78 9.73
CA PRO A 144 9.35 3.08 9.27
C PRO A 144 10.07 3.55 8.01
N LEU A 145 9.31 3.76 6.93
CA LEU A 145 9.88 4.18 5.64
C LEU A 145 10.12 5.70 5.59
N LEU A 146 11.38 6.10 5.48
CA LEU A 146 11.78 7.49 5.25
C LEU A 146 11.65 7.88 3.78
N PHE A 147 11.03 9.03 3.51
CA PHE A 147 10.89 9.58 2.17
C PHE A 147 12.25 9.98 1.57
N ALA A 148 13.18 10.43 2.42
CA ALA A 148 14.54 10.79 2.02
C ALA A 148 15.35 9.59 1.53
N ASP A 149 15.05 8.39 2.03
CA ASP A 149 15.78 7.15 1.71
C ASP A 149 15.31 6.50 0.40
N ILE A 150 14.26 7.03 -0.22
CA ILE A 150 13.76 6.51 -1.49
C ILE A 150 14.80 6.70 -2.57
N ASN A 151 15.35 5.56 -3.00
CA ASN A 151 16.34 5.49 -4.06
C ASN A 151 15.73 5.98 -5.36
N VAL A 152 16.21 7.12 -5.83
CA VAL A 152 15.86 7.75 -7.12
C VAL A 152 16.97 7.59 -8.16
N ASP A 153 18.10 7.00 -7.79
CA ASP A 153 19.28 6.89 -8.63
C ASP A 153 19.20 5.70 -9.59
N SER A 154 18.34 4.71 -9.31
CA SER A 154 18.07 3.65 -10.29
C SER A 154 17.36 4.21 -11.53
N ARG A 155 17.84 3.81 -12.71
CA ARG A 155 17.29 4.26 -14.00
C ARG A 155 15.81 3.90 -14.08
N ALA A 156 14.98 4.91 -14.34
CA ALA A 156 13.56 4.75 -14.59
C ALA A 156 13.29 4.69 -16.10
N ARG A 157 12.20 4.04 -16.52
CA ARG A 157 11.72 4.08 -17.91
C ARG A 157 10.67 5.17 -18.08
N ILE A 158 10.95 6.12 -18.95
CA ILE A 158 10.11 7.31 -19.20
C ILE A 158 9.54 7.23 -20.61
N LEU A 159 8.22 7.34 -20.72
CA LEU A 159 7.52 7.47 -21.99
C LEU A 159 7.38 8.95 -22.34
N LEU A 160 7.99 9.39 -23.45
CA LEU A 160 7.84 10.74 -23.99
C LEU A 160 6.83 10.74 -25.13
N ILE A 161 5.81 11.57 -25.03
CA ILE A 161 4.80 11.78 -26.06
C ILE A 161 4.95 13.22 -26.58
N ASP A 162 5.67 13.35 -27.69
CA ASP A 162 5.93 14.61 -28.39
C ASP A 162 6.19 14.29 -29.87
N ASP A 163 5.54 15.02 -30.77
CA ASP A 163 5.65 14.82 -32.21
C ASP A 163 6.62 15.79 -32.88
N ARG A 164 7.26 16.67 -32.11
CA ARG A 164 8.28 17.60 -32.60
C ARG A 164 9.67 16.95 -32.55
N PRO A 165 10.31 16.64 -33.69
CA PRO A 165 11.58 15.91 -33.70
C PRO A 165 12.70 16.58 -32.89
N TYR A 166 12.86 17.90 -33.05
CA TYR A 166 13.87 18.67 -32.31
C TYR A 166 13.63 18.67 -30.80
N SER A 167 12.36 18.71 -30.37
CA SER A 167 12.00 18.62 -28.96
C SER A 167 12.33 17.25 -28.39
N VAL A 168 11.96 16.19 -29.12
CA VAL A 168 12.25 14.80 -28.76
C VAL A 168 13.75 14.56 -28.63
N GLU A 169 14.55 14.96 -29.62
CA GLU A 169 16.00 14.79 -29.57
C GLU A 169 16.63 15.51 -28.37
N ARG A 170 16.21 16.75 -28.11
CA ARG A 170 16.72 17.54 -26.99
C ARG A 170 16.35 16.93 -25.63
N LEU A 171 15.10 16.49 -25.47
CA LEU A 171 14.65 15.83 -24.23
C LEU A 171 15.33 14.49 -24.03
N LYS A 172 15.50 13.71 -25.10
CA LYS A 172 16.26 12.45 -25.06
C LYS A 172 17.70 12.70 -24.64
N ALA A 173 18.37 13.69 -25.20
CA ALA A 173 19.75 14.03 -24.85
C ALA A 173 19.91 14.39 -23.37
N VAL A 174 18.92 15.06 -22.78
CA VAL A 174 18.95 15.42 -21.34
C VAL A 174 18.62 14.23 -20.44
N VAL A 175 17.54 13.50 -20.74
CA VAL A 175 17.02 12.45 -19.85
C VAL A 175 17.84 11.17 -19.93
N SER A 176 18.41 10.84 -21.10
CA SER A 176 19.20 9.62 -21.30
C SER A 176 20.48 9.56 -20.46
N ASP A 177 20.92 10.69 -19.91
CA ASP A 177 22.06 10.73 -18.98
C ASP A 177 21.76 9.91 -17.70
N VAL A 178 20.50 9.94 -17.23
CA VAL A 178 20.12 9.41 -15.89
C VAL A 178 19.03 8.32 -15.98
N HIS A 179 18.19 8.35 -17.00
CA HIS A 179 17.03 7.47 -17.14
C HIS A 179 16.88 6.95 -18.56
N ASP A 180 16.09 5.91 -18.76
CA ASP A 180 15.81 5.39 -20.09
C ASP A 180 14.55 6.07 -20.63
N ILE A 181 14.61 6.57 -21.85
CA ILE A 181 13.52 7.37 -22.43
C ILE A 181 13.14 6.84 -23.81
N GLU A 182 11.86 6.51 -23.95
CA GLU A 182 11.27 6.06 -25.19
C GLU A 182 10.31 7.13 -25.70
N ALA A 183 10.41 7.52 -26.97
CA ALA A 183 9.57 8.56 -27.53
C ALA A 183 8.58 8.00 -28.55
N VAL A 184 7.35 8.49 -28.49
CA VAL A 184 6.25 8.16 -29.38
C VAL A 184 5.60 9.45 -29.86
N ALA A 185 5.29 9.53 -31.16
CA ALA A 185 4.64 10.68 -31.77
C ALA A 185 3.12 10.51 -31.93
N ASP A 186 2.64 9.26 -31.91
CA ASP A 186 1.25 8.89 -32.18
C ASP A 186 0.47 8.52 -30.91
N LEU A 187 -0.82 8.86 -30.89
CA LEU A 187 -1.69 8.67 -29.73
C LEU A 187 -1.98 7.19 -29.44
N ASP A 188 -2.26 6.40 -30.46
CA ASP A 188 -2.62 5.00 -30.32
C ASP A 188 -1.41 4.19 -29.85
N GLN A 189 -0.24 4.49 -30.43
CA GLN A 189 1.02 3.93 -29.93
C GLN A 189 1.30 4.36 -28.49
N ALA A 190 1.06 5.63 -28.12
CA ALA A 190 1.30 6.11 -26.76
C ALA A 190 0.45 5.33 -25.74
N LEU A 191 -0.84 5.11 -26.04
CA LEU A 191 -1.75 4.35 -25.17
C LEU A 191 -1.35 2.88 -25.06
N LEU A 192 -0.99 2.25 -26.18
CA LEU A 192 -0.51 0.86 -26.20
C LEU A 192 0.76 0.70 -25.36
N ARG A 193 1.75 1.58 -25.56
CA ARG A 193 3.02 1.53 -24.82
C ARG A 193 2.83 1.84 -23.35
N ALA A 194 2.04 2.85 -22.99
CA ALA A 194 1.75 3.15 -21.58
C ALA A 194 1.08 1.97 -20.86
N SER A 195 0.17 1.26 -21.55
CA SER A 195 -0.56 0.11 -20.99
C SER A 195 0.28 -1.16 -20.80
N SER A 196 1.53 -1.19 -21.31
CA SER A 196 2.45 -2.31 -21.09
C SER A 196 2.85 -2.50 -19.62
N GLY A 197 2.72 -1.45 -18.80
CA GLY A 197 3.15 -1.44 -17.40
C GLY A 197 4.68 -1.27 -17.21
N GLU A 198 5.44 -1.10 -18.29
CA GLU A 198 6.90 -1.01 -18.24
C GLU A 198 7.45 0.39 -17.92
N PHE A 199 6.58 1.40 -17.84
CA PHE A 199 6.99 2.80 -17.68
C PHE A 199 6.74 3.31 -16.26
N ASP A 200 7.73 4.02 -15.74
CA ASP A 200 7.73 4.67 -14.44
C ASP A 200 7.08 6.06 -14.48
N MET A 201 7.07 6.71 -15.65
CA MET A 201 6.54 8.05 -15.83
C MET A 201 6.21 8.32 -17.29
N ALA A 202 5.26 9.22 -17.55
CA ALA A 202 5.00 9.79 -18.86
C ALA A 202 5.29 11.30 -18.88
N ILE A 203 5.89 11.77 -19.98
CA ILE A 203 6.03 13.19 -20.32
C ILE A 203 5.17 13.45 -21.54
N VAL A 204 4.20 14.38 -21.46
CA VAL A 204 3.20 14.59 -22.51
C VAL A 204 3.21 16.05 -22.99
N SER A 205 3.44 16.28 -24.28
CA SER A 205 3.23 17.60 -24.89
C SER A 205 1.73 17.93 -25.00
N LEU A 206 1.29 19.11 -24.54
CA LEU A 206 -0.08 19.58 -24.78
C LEU A 206 -0.30 19.99 -26.24
N THR A 207 0.76 20.44 -26.89
CA THR A 207 0.75 20.85 -28.29
C THR A 207 1.30 19.72 -29.15
N LEU A 208 0.39 18.88 -29.64
CA LEU A 208 0.65 17.88 -30.67
C LEU A 208 -0.04 18.34 -31.95
N SER A 209 0.61 18.17 -33.09
CA SER A 209 0.12 18.55 -34.42
C SER A 209 -1.09 17.73 -34.89
N GLY A 210 -1.20 16.47 -34.44
CA GLY A 210 -2.25 15.53 -34.85
C GLY A 210 -3.22 15.09 -33.74
N ALA A 211 -3.02 15.52 -32.49
CA ALA A 211 -3.81 15.06 -31.35
C ALA A 211 -3.93 16.13 -30.25
N ASP A 212 -4.80 15.91 -29.27
CA ASP A 212 -4.90 16.74 -28.06
C ASP A 212 -4.24 16.02 -26.87
N GLY A 213 -3.13 16.58 -26.38
CA GLY A 213 -2.40 16.03 -25.23
C GLY A 213 -3.24 15.96 -23.96
N LEU A 214 -4.24 16.85 -23.78
CA LEU A 214 -5.16 16.79 -22.64
C LEU A 214 -6.05 15.54 -22.71
N ARG A 215 -6.52 15.20 -23.92
CA ARG A 215 -7.34 14.01 -24.14
C ARG A 215 -6.53 12.75 -23.82
N LEU A 216 -5.26 12.70 -24.22
CA LEU A 216 -4.36 11.60 -23.84
C LEU A 216 -4.22 11.48 -22.32
N CYS A 217 -3.96 12.60 -21.62
CA CYS A 217 -3.87 12.58 -20.15
C CYS A 217 -5.14 12.05 -19.50
N SER A 218 -6.32 12.44 -20.01
CA SER A 218 -7.60 11.93 -19.54
C SER A 218 -7.75 10.43 -19.78
N HIS A 219 -7.35 9.92 -20.95
CA HIS A 219 -7.36 8.49 -21.23
C HIS A 219 -6.42 7.70 -20.30
N LEU A 220 -5.18 8.15 -20.11
CA LEU A 220 -4.23 7.52 -19.19
C LEU A 220 -4.77 7.46 -17.75
N ARG A 221 -5.52 8.47 -17.32
CA ARG A 221 -6.17 8.50 -16.01
C ARG A 221 -7.39 7.59 -15.89
N SER A 222 -8.04 7.25 -17.00
CA SER A 222 -9.23 6.39 -17.03
C SER A 222 -8.93 4.89 -17.04
N VAL A 223 -7.71 4.49 -17.42
CA VAL A 223 -7.30 3.09 -17.54
C VAL A 223 -6.63 2.60 -16.27
N GLU A 224 -7.06 1.47 -15.71
CA GLU A 224 -6.62 0.96 -14.41
C GLU A 224 -5.09 0.80 -14.31
N GLY A 225 -4.46 0.25 -15.35
CA GLY A 225 -3.00 0.04 -15.39
C GLY A 225 -2.16 1.31 -15.47
N THR A 226 -2.74 2.44 -15.93
CA THR A 226 -2.01 3.71 -16.12
C THR A 226 -2.53 4.84 -15.22
N ARG A 227 -3.62 4.64 -14.47
CA ARG A 227 -4.24 5.70 -13.66
C ARG A 227 -3.29 6.31 -12.63
N THR A 228 -2.34 5.51 -12.13
CA THR A 228 -1.32 5.92 -11.15
C THR A 228 0.00 6.34 -11.78
N LEU A 229 0.17 6.21 -13.11
CA LEU A 229 1.38 6.62 -13.82
C LEU A 229 1.58 8.13 -13.66
N PRO A 230 2.69 8.62 -13.09
CA PRO A 230 2.98 10.04 -13.03
C PRO A 230 3.01 10.64 -14.44
N ILE A 231 2.32 11.76 -14.64
CA ILE A 231 2.30 12.50 -15.90
C ILE A 231 2.89 13.89 -15.65
N LEU A 232 3.95 14.23 -16.38
CA LEU A 232 4.51 15.57 -16.48
C LEU A 232 4.15 16.16 -17.83
N VAL A 233 3.48 17.30 -17.83
CA VAL A 233 3.04 17.94 -19.06
C VAL A 233 4.03 18.97 -19.57
N LEU A 234 4.25 19.04 -20.87
CA LEU A 234 4.99 20.13 -21.53
C LEU A 234 4.00 21.10 -22.17
N SER A 235 4.09 22.37 -21.82
CA SER A 235 3.18 23.43 -22.31
C SER A 235 3.95 24.60 -22.94
N GLU A 236 3.26 25.36 -23.78
CA GLU A 236 3.74 26.67 -24.22
C GLU A 236 3.35 27.77 -23.20
N PRO A 237 3.99 28.94 -23.20
CA PRO A 237 3.64 30.04 -22.28
C PRO A 237 2.18 30.51 -22.38
N GLU A 238 1.57 30.34 -23.54
CA GLU A 238 0.19 30.76 -23.83
C GLU A 238 -0.88 29.76 -23.36
N ASP A 239 -0.48 28.56 -22.92
CA ASP A 239 -1.38 27.45 -22.63
C ASP A 239 -1.99 27.46 -21.20
N SER A 240 -1.96 28.57 -20.45
CA SER A 240 -2.35 28.61 -19.02
C SER A 240 -3.73 27.99 -18.73
N LYS A 241 -4.71 28.20 -19.63
CA LYS A 241 -6.05 27.58 -19.50
C LYS A 241 -6.04 26.06 -19.71
N ARG A 242 -5.23 25.57 -20.64
CA ARG A 242 -5.09 24.14 -20.91
C ARG A 242 -4.33 23.46 -19.77
N LEU A 243 -3.31 24.13 -19.25
CA LEU A 243 -2.55 23.65 -18.12
C LEU A 243 -3.42 23.49 -16.86
N ALA A 244 -4.29 24.46 -16.56
CA ALA A 244 -5.24 24.35 -15.46
C ALA A 244 -6.13 23.09 -15.59
N ARG A 245 -6.64 22.83 -16.80
CA ARG A 245 -7.42 21.62 -17.10
C ARG A 245 -6.60 20.34 -16.97
N ALA A 246 -5.33 20.34 -17.38
CA ALA A 246 -4.43 19.19 -17.25
C ALA A 246 -4.30 18.77 -15.78
N LEU A 247 -4.11 19.75 -14.90
CA LEU A 247 -3.98 19.52 -13.46
C LEU A 247 -5.31 19.07 -12.84
N ASP A 248 -6.44 19.61 -13.30
CA ASP A 248 -7.77 19.12 -12.88
C ASP A 248 -7.98 17.64 -13.26
N ILE A 249 -7.58 17.24 -14.49
CA ILE A 249 -7.59 15.84 -14.98
C ILE A 249 -6.67 14.93 -14.12
N GLY A 250 -5.69 15.50 -13.43
CA GLY A 250 -4.78 14.77 -12.54
C GLY A 250 -3.41 14.51 -13.11
N VAL A 251 -2.96 15.32 -14.06
CA VAL A 251 -1.53 15.47 -14.33
C VAL A 251 -0.83 15.90 -13.04
N ASN A 252 0.38 15.39 -12.82
CA ASN A 252 1.09 15.60 -11.56
C ASN A 252 1.80 16.94 -11.54
N ASP A 253 2.42 17.31 -12.65
CA ASP A 253 3.22 18.53 -12.76
C ASP A 253 3.36 18.96 -14.22
N TYR A 254 3.98 20.11 -14.47
CA TYR A 254 4.22 20.65 -15.80
C TYR A 254 5.57 21.38 -15.95
N LEU A 255 6.00 21.53 -17.20
CA LEU A 255 7.10 22.35 -17.65
C LEU A 255 6.65 23.28 -18.76
N VAL A 256 6.97 24.56 -18.62
CA VAL A 256 6.74 25.56 -19.66
C VAL A 256 7.99 25.65 -20.54
N ARG A 257 7.82 25.75 -21.86
CA ARG A 257 8.92 25.96 -22.79
C ARG A 257 9.42 27.41 -22.74
N PRO A 258 10.74 27.66 -22.91
CA PRO A 258 11.80 26.69 -23.19
C PRO A 258 12.20 25.86 -21.96
N ILE A 259 12.41 24.55 -22.16
CA ILE A 259 12.68 23.62 -21.05
C ILE A 259 14.15 23.70 -20.64
N GLU A 260 14.43 23.99 -19.38
CA GLU A 260 15.78 23.95 -18.83
C GLU A 260 16.20 22.54 -18.40
N ARG A 261 17.48 22.19 -18.61
CA ARG A 261 18.01 20.85 -18.32
C ARG A 261 17.81 20.47 -16.85
N ASN A 262 18.26 21.34 -15.95
CA ASN A 262 18.26 21.03 -14.53
C ASN A 262 16.83 21.03 -13.96
N GLU A 263 15.95 21.92 -14.43
CA GLU A 263 14.54 21.91 -14.02
C GLU A 263 13.84 20.62 -14.46
N LEU A 264 14.04 20.18 -15.70
CA LEU A 264 13.48 18.92 -16.20
C LEU A 264 13.91 17.73 -15.35
N LEU A 265 15.23 17.57 -15.13
CA LEU A 265 15.75 16.45 -14.35
C LEU A 265 15.24 16.47 -12.91
N ALA A 266 15.13 17.66 -12.31
CA ALA A 266 14.64 17.79 -10.95
C ALA A 266 13.14 17.47 -10.84
N ARG A 267 12.29 17.93 -11.77
CA ARG A 267 10.86 17.56 -11.79
C ARG A 267 10.67 16.06 -12.02
N VAL A 268 11.42 15.46 -12.96
CA VAL A 268 11.41 14.01 -13.19
C VAL A 268 11.79 13.27 -11.92
N ARG A 269 12.88 13.66 -11.25
CA ARG A 269 13.33 13.07 -9.99
C ARG A 269 12.26 13.15 -8.89
N THR A 270 11.59 14.30 -8.73
CA THR A 270 10.51 14.47 -7.77
C THR A 270 9.33 13.52 -8.05
N GLN A 271 8.90 13.43 -9.31
CA GLN A 271 7.78 12.55 -9.68
C GLN A 271 8.11 11.06 -9.47
N LEU A 272 9.34 10.64 -9.80
CA LEU A 272 9.81 9.28 -9.57
C LEU A 272 9.92 8.95 -8.08
N ARG A 273 10.39 9.90 -7.26
CA ARG A 273 10.45 9.74 -5.80
C ARG A 273 9.08 9.46 -5.21
N HIS A 274 8.09 10.28 -5.57
CA HIS A 274 6.70 10.11 -5.10
C HIS A 274 6.12 8.78 -5.52
N ARG A 275 6.34 8.37 -6.78
CA ARG A 275 5.88 7.07 -7.27
C ARG A 275 6.47 5.92 -6.46
N ARG A 276 7.80 5.88 -6.33
CA ARG A 276 8.51 4.80 -5.63
C ARG A 276 8.12 4.74 -4.15
N TYR A 277 7.96 5.90 -3.50
CA TYR A 277 7.48 5.96 -2.13
C TYR A 277 6.09 5.32 -1.98
N ALA A 278 5.15 5.69 -2.86
CA ALA A 278 3.79 5.14 -2.83
C ALA A 278 3.76 3.64 -3.15
N GLU A 279 4.60 3.16 -4.08
CA GLU A 279 4.72 1.73 -4.40
C GLU A 279 5.27 0.93 -3.23
N GLN A 280 6.31 1.43 -2.55
CA GLN A 280 6.89 0.76 -1.40
C GLN A 280 5.91 0.69 -0.23
N LEU A 281 5.18 1.78 0.08
CA LEU A 281 4.12 1.75 1.08
C LEU A 281 3.01 0.74 0.75
N ARG A 282 2.62 0.62 -0.53
CA ARG A 282 1.65 -0.42 -0.95
C ARG A 282 2.19 -1.83 -0.71
N ALA A 283 3.45 -2.07 -1.06
CA ALA A 283 4.10 -3.35 -0.85
C ALA A 283 4.21 -3.70 0.65
N ASP A 284 4.51 -2.72 1.51
CA ASP A 284 4.57 -2.89 2.96
C ASP A 284 3.20 -3.23 3.55
N VAL A 285 2.13 -2.56 3.09
CA VAL A 285 0.75 -2.90 3.47
C VAL A 285 0.40 -4.33 3.05
N GLU A 286 0.70 -4.71 1.82
CA GLU A 286 0.41 -6.06 1.32
C GLU A 286 1.19 -7.12 2.10
N ARG A 287 2.48 -6.89 2.36
CA ARG A 287 3.34 -7.78 3.15
C ARG A 287 2.82 -7.91 4.57
N SER A 288 2.48 -6.79 5.22
CA SER A 288 1.91 -6.78 6.56
C SER A 288 0.59 -7.54 6.62
N MET A 289 -0.25 -7.45 5.58
CA MET A 289 -1.49 -8.22 5.50
C MET A 289 -1.22 -9.72 5.37
N LYS A 290 -0.30 -10.14 4.51
CA LYS A 290 0.05 -11.57 4.35
C LYS A 290 0.59 -12.17 5.66
N LEU A 291 1.54 -11.49 6.30
CA LEU A 291 2.17 -11.95 7.55
C LEU A 291 1.25 -11.87 8.77
N ALA A 292 0.28 -10.95 8.79
CA ALA A 292 -0.68 -10.85 9.87
C ALA A 292 -1.78 -11.94 9.81
N VAL A 293 -2.01 -12.55 8.65
CA VAL A 293 -3.19 -13.39 8.38
C VAL A 293 -2.86 -14.88 8.19
N THR A 294 -1.67 -15.20 7.67
CA THR A 294 -1.30 -16.57 7.29
C THR A 294 -0.13 -17.13 8.12
N ASP A 295 -0.05 -18.45 8.23
CA ASP A 295 1.07 -19.20 8.80
C ASP A 295 2.06 -19.54 7.68
N GLU A 296 3.34 -19.16 7.84
CA GLU A 296 4.35 -19.24 6.78
C GLU A 296 4.66 -20.67 6.33
N LEU A 297 4.54 -21.65 7.24
CA LEU A 297 4.88 -23.04 6.95
C LEU A 297 3.77 -23.77 6.19
N THR A 298 2.53 -23.55 6.60
CA THR A 298 1.37 -24.33 6.12
C THR A 298 0.55 -23.61 5.06
N GLY A 299 0.70 -22.28 4.94
CA GLY A 299 -0.12 -21.44 4.05
C GLY A 299 -1.57 -21.26 4.53
N LEU A 300 -1.97 -21.92 5.62
CA LEU A 300 -3.26 -21.74 6.27
C LEU A 300 -3.30 -20.41 7.04
N HIS A 301 -4.47 -20.04 7.56
CA HIS A 301 -4.57 -18.89 8.44
C HIS A 301 -3.85 -19.12 9.77
N ASN A 302 -3.23 -18.08 10.32
CA ASN A 302 -2.59 -18.19 11.63
C ASN A 302 -3.61 -18.10 12.78
N ARG A 303 -3.19 -18.53 13.98
CA ARG A 303 -4.00 -18.47 15.20
C ARG A 303 -4.62 -17.09 15.47
N ARG A 304 -3.85 -16.01 15.30
CA ARG A 304 -4.30 -14.64 15.61
C ARG A 304 -5.46 -14.22 14.71
N TYR A 305 -5.38 -14.56 13.42
CA TYR A 305 -6.45 -14.31 12.46
C TYR A 305 -7.73 -15.06 12.82
N MET A 306 -7.59 -16.34 13.16
CA MET A 306 -8.67 -17.23 13.57
C MET A 306 -9.40 -16.70 14.82
N GLU A 307 -8.67 -16.33 15.88
CA GLU A 307 -9.26 -15.81 17.12
C GLU A 307 -10.06 -14.53 16.88
N SER A 308 -9.59 -13.66 15.97
CA SER A 308 -10.30 -12.41 15.63
C SER A 308 -11.57 -12.65 14.81
N HIS A 309 -11.58 -13.65 13.91
CA HIS A 309 -12.71 -13.92 13.01
C HIS A 309 -13.74 -14.90 13.60
N LEU A 310 -13.35 -15.77 14.53
CA LEU A 310 -14.27 -16.70 15.18
C LEU A 310 -15.40 -15.96 15.91
N THR A 311 -15.09 -14.85 16.58
CA THR A 311 -16.09 -13.98 17.21
C THR A 311 -17.12 -13.48 16.19
N THR A 312 -16.67 -12.92 15.07
CA THR A 312 -17.55 -12.43 14.01
C THR A 312 -18.43 -13.53 13.41
N HIS A 313 -17.89 -14.75 13.25
CA HIS A 313 -18.67 -15.89 12.76
C HIS A 313 -19.72 -16.36 13.76
N ILE A 314 -19.42 -16.33 15.07
CA ILE A 314 -20.39 -16.63 16.12
C ILE A 314 -21.51 -15.60 16.10
N ASP A 315 -21.19 -14.31 16.14
CA ASP A 315 -22.19 -13.22 16.13
C ASP A 315 -23.10 -13.33 14.90
N THR A 316 -22.52 -13.53 13.72
CA THR A 316 -23.26 -13.71 12.47
C THR A 316 -24.16 -14.94 12.52
N ALA A 317 -23.69 -16.06 13.07
CA ALA A 317 -24.46 -17.29 13.16
C ALA A 317 -25.66 -17.13 14.12
N ILE A 318 -25.48 -16.45 15.25
CA ILE A 318 -26.54 -16.11 16.20
C ILE A 318 -27.56 -15.20 15.53
N ASP A 319 -27.12 -14.10 14.94
CA ASP A 319 -27.99 -13.10 14.31
C ASP A 319 -28.81 -13.66 13.14
N THR A 320 -28.20 -14.53 12.35
CA THR A 320 -28.86 -15.15 11.18
C THR A 320 -29.58 -16.46 11.49
N ASN A 321 -29.56 -16.90 12.75
CA ASN A 321 -30.06 -18.20 13.21
C ASN A 321 -29.55 -19.37 12.33
N LYS A 322 -28.25 -19.32 11.98
CA LYS A 322 -27.56 -20.35 11.19
C LYS A 322 -26.62 -21.16 12.08
N SER A 323 -26.37 -22.41 11.70
CA SER A 323 -25.41 -23.25 12.42
C SER A 323 -23.98 -22.81 12.19
N LEU A 324 -23.11 -22.98 13.19
CA LEU A 324 -21.66 -22.84 13.08
C LEU A 324 -21.03 -24.05 13.75
N SER A 325 -20.10 -24.71 13.06
CA SER A 325 -19.35 -25.83 13.62
C SER A 325 -17.85 -25.61 13.48
N ILE A 326 -17.07 -26.19 14.39
CA ILE A 326 -15.61 -26.18 14.33
C ILE A 326 -15.05 -27.59 14.43
N LEU A 327 -13.92 -27.80 13.76
CA LEU A 327 -13.03 -28.93 13.95
C LEU A 327 -11.79 -28.43 14.67
N LEU A 328 -11.35 -29.17 15.69
CA LEU A 328 -10.02 -29.02 16.26
C LEU A 328 -9.34 -30.38 16.13
N PHE A 329 -8.18 -30.41 15.49
CA PHE A 329 -7.45 -31.65 15.27
C PHE A 329 -5.96 -31.49 15.47
N ASP A 330 -5.32 -32.63 15.70
CA ASP A 330 -3.92 -32.73 16.05
C ASP A 330 -3.32 -33.98 15.40
N LEU A 331 -2.05 -33.88 14.99
CA LEU A 331 -1.33 -34.97 14.35
C LEU A 331 -0.89 -35.99 15.39
N ASP A 332 -1.35 -37.23 15.21
CA ASP A 332 -1.04 -38.32 16.12
C ASP A 332 0.47 -38.64 16.08
N TYR A 333 1.09 -38.67 17.26
CA TYR A 333 2.50 -39.01 17.45
C TYR A 333 3.49 -38.10 16.69
N PHE A 334 3.12 -36.85 16.38
CA PHE A 334 3.97 -35.94 15.61
C PHE A 334 5.33 -35.66 16.26
N LYS A 335 5.40 -35.60 17.59
CA LYS A 335 6.67 -35.53 18.30
C LYS A 335 7.63 -36.67 17.94
N SER A 336 7.12 -37.90 17.80
CA SER A 336 7.95 -39.05 17.40
C SER A 336 8.46 -38.92 15.96
N VAL A 337 7.71 -38.26 15.07
CA VAL A 337 8.17 -37.95 13.71
C VAL A 337 9.37 -37.02 13.78
N ASN A 338 9.28 -35.92 14.54
CA ASN A 338 10.39 -34.99 14.74
C ASN A 338 11.61 -35.65 15.39
N ASP A 339 11.39 -36.46 16.43
CA ASP A 339 12.47 -37.12 17.17
C ASP A 339 13.19 -38.19 16.31
N THR A 340 12.50 -38.80 15.34
CA THR A 340 13.05 -39.89 14.51
C THR A 340 13.62 -39.39 13.18
N HIS A 341 12.94 -38.43 12.53
CA HIS A 341 13.24 -37.97 11.17
C HIS A 341 13.75 -36.53 11.10
N GLY A 342 13.81 -35.82 12.24
CA GLY A 342 14.24 -34.44 12.32
C GLY A 342 13.10 -33.43 12.09
N HIS A 343 13.36 -32.17 12.46
CA HIS A 343 12.37 -31.11 12.34
C HIS A 343 12.01 -30.75 10.88
N GLU A 344 12.97 -30.85 9.96
CA GLU A 344 12.71 -30.60 8.52
C GLU A 344 11.66 -31.58 7.96
N ALA A 345 11.68 -32.85 8.40
CA ALA A 345 10.66 -33.83 8.05
C ALA A 345 9.29 -33.46 8.62
N GLY A 346 9.24 -33.00 9.87
CA GLY A 346 8.02 -32.51 10.49
C GLY A 346 7.43 -31.30 9.76
N ASP A 347 8.28 -30.37 9.33
CA ASP A 347 7.87 -29.18 8.59
C ASP A 347 7.21 -29.55 7.26
N ILE A 348 7.77 -30.52 6.53
CA ILE A 348 7.20 -31.02 5.27
C ILE A 348 5.84 -31.66 5.50
N VAL A 349 5.70 -32.47 6.55
CA VAL A 349 4.41 -33.05 6.94
C VAL A 349 3.38 -31.95 7.21
N LEU A 350 3.74 -30.92 7.98
CA LEU A 350 2.84 -29.81 8.31
C LEU A 350 2.42 -29.04 7.05
N THR A 351 3.34 -28.77 6.13
CA THR A 351 3.03 -28.13 4.85
C THR A 351 2.05 -28.96 4.03
N GLN A 352 2.25 -30.29 3.94
CA GLN A 352 1.34 -31.19 3.21
C GLN A 352 -0.04 -31.25 3.88
N ILE A 353 -0.11 -31.27 5.22
CA ILE A 353 -1.38 -31.16 5.95
C ILE A 353 -2.09 -29.84 5.62
N GLY A 354 -1.35 -28.72 5.54
CA GLY A 354 -1.90 -27.42 5.11
C GLY A 354 -2.58 -27.49 3.74
N GLY A 355 -1.93 -28.16 2.77
CA GLY A 355 -2.51 -28.44 1.45
C GLY A 355 -3.76 -29.31 1.52
N ILE A 356 -3.70 -30.43 2.25
CA ILE A 356 -4.84 -31.37 2.42
C ILE A 356 -6.05 -30.65 3.00
N VAL A 357 -5.86 -29.80 4.03
CA VAL A 357 -6.95 -29.02 4.62
C VAL A 357 -7.56 -28.09 3.58
N THR A 358 -6.73 -27.32 2.88
CA THR A 358 -7.18 -26.37 1.84
C THR A 358 -8.03 -27.04 0.76
N ASP A 359 -7.59 -28.20 0.27
CA ASP A 359 -8.26 -28.94 -0.80
C ASP A 359 -9.57 -29.62 -0.37
N ASN A 360 -9.77 -29.79 0.94
CA ASN A 360 -10.90 -30.54 1.51
C ASN A 360 -11.92 -29.66 2.26
N ILE A 361 -11.77 -28.35 2.23
CA ILE A 361 -12.73 -27.39 2.80
C ILE A 361 -13.34 -26.49 1.71
N ARG A 362 -14.44 -25.79 2.00
CA ARG A 362 -15.04 -24.83 1.05
C ARG A 362 -14.38 -23.46 1.17
N GLY A 363 -14.52 -22.62 0.15
CA GLY A 363 -14.06 -21.22 0.22
C GLY A 363 -14.76 -20.36 1.29
N SER A 364 -15.87 -20.82 1.87
CA SER A 364 -16.53 -20.20 3.02
C SER A 364 -16.03 -20.70 4.38
N ASP A 365 -15.29 -21.82 4.39
CA ASP A 365 -14.72 -22.42 5.58
C ASP A 365 -13.33 -21.81 5.83
N LEU A 366 -12.89 -21.77 7.08
CA LEU A 366 -11.61 -21.19 7.48
C LEU A 366 -10.69 -22.27 8.04
N GLY A 367 -9.63 -22.63 7.31
CA GLY A 367 -8.57 -23.54 7.76
C GLY A 367 -7.43 -22.76 8.42
N CYS A 368 -7.04 -23.16 9.63
CA CYS A 368 -6.09 -22.44 10.46
C CYS A 368 -5.08 -23.38 11.13
N ARG A 369 -3.82 -22.95 11.24
CA ARG A 369 -2.85 -23.56 12.15
C ARG A 369 -2.95 -22.88 13.52
N TYR A 370 -3.41 -23.62 14.51
CA TYR A 370 -3.70 -23.13 15.86
C TYR A 370 -2.50 -23.22 16.80
N GLY A 371 -1.67 -24.24 16.61
CA GLY A 371 -0.47 -24.53 17.40
C GLY A 371 0.56 -25.29 16.57
N GLY A 372 1.63 -25.76 17.20
CA GLY A 372 2.74 -26.43 16.49
C GLY A 372 2.26 -27.55 15.56
N GLU A 373 1.47 -28.48 16.10
CA GLU A 373 0.88 -29.64 15.39
C GLU A 373 -0.66 -29.63 15.42
N GLU A 374 -1.26 -28.50 15.82
CA GLU A 374 -2.70 -28.35 16.04
C GLU A 374 -3.33 -27.44 14.99
N PHE A 375 -4.50 -27.84 14.49
CA PHE A 375 -5.22 -27.17 13.44
C PHE A 375 -6.69 -27.00 13.79
N VAL A 376 -7.27 -25.89 13.32
CA VAL A 376 -8.69 -25.56 13.50
C VAL A 376 -9.32 -25.34 12.13
N VAL A 377 -10.53 -25.87 11.94
CA VAL A 377 -11.38 -25.53 10.78
C VAL A 377 -12.69 -24.94 11.28
N ILE A 378 -13.00 -23.71 10.88
CA ILE A 378 -14.28 -23.04 11.16
C ILE A 378 -15.21 -23.23 9.96
N MET A 379 -16.42 -23.71 10.18
CA MET A 379 -17.39 -24.02 9.12
C MET A 379 -18.72 -23.30 9.35
N PRO A 380 -18.88 -22.06 8.83
CA PRO A 380 -20.13 -21.33 8.89
C PRO A 380 -21.25 -22.04 8.12
N GLY A 381 -22.46 -22.02 8.67
CA GLY A 381 -23.64 -22.64 8.05
C GLY A 381 -23.67 -24.17 8.10
N ARG A 382 -22.80 -24.83 8.88
CA ARG A 382 -22.76 -26.30 9.00
C ARG A 382 -23.32 -26.77 10.33
N SER A 383 -24.22 -27.75 10.26
CA SER A 383 -24.67 -28.50 11.42
C SER A 383 -23.61 -29.48 11.90
N LEU A 384 -23.72 -29.89 13.18
CA LEU A 384 -22.80 -30.82 13.82
C LEU A 384 -22.65 -32.15 13.04
N ARG A 385 -23.76 -32.69 12.50
CA ARG A 385 -23.74 -33.90 11.66
C ARG A 385 -22.88 -33.72 10.42
N THR A 386 -23.05 -32.59 9.72
CA THR A 386 -22.31 -32.31 8.49
C THR A 386 -20.84 -32.00 8.77
N ALA A 387 -20.55 -31.37 9.91
CA ALA A 387 -19.18 -31.16 10.38
C ALA A 387 -18.46 -32.48 10.66
N ARG A 388 -19.15 -33.46 11.26
CA ARG A 388 -18.63 -34.82 11.45
C ARG A 388 -18.26 -35.48 10.13
N GLU A 389 -19.11 -35.38 9.10
CA GLU A 389 -18.81 -35.94 7.77
C GLU A 389 -17.54 -35.33 7.15
N VAL A 390 -17.34 -34.01 7.31
CA VAL A 390 -16.12 -33.33 6.85
C VAL A 390 -14.89 -33.78 7.65
N ALA A 391 -15.03 -33.93 8.96
CA ALA A 391 -13.97 -34.47 9.82
C ALA A 391 -13.58 -35.89 9.44
N ASP A 392 -14.55 -36.79 9.26
CA ASP A 392 -14.30 -38.18 8.87
C ASP A 392 -13.62 -38.27 7.50
N ARG A 393 -13.99 -37.38 6.56
CA ARG A 393 -13.32 -37.26 5.26
C ARG A 393 -11.87 -36.80 5.43
N LEU A 394 -11.62 -35.70 6.16
CA LEU A 394 -10.26 -35.20 6.41
C LEU A 394 -9.37 -36.27 7.05
N ARG A 395 -9.87 -36.94 8.10
CA ARG A 395 -9.18 -38.05 8.78
C ARG A 395 -8.81 -39.17 7.79
N SER A 396 -9.75 -39.58 6.95
CA SER A 396 -9.54 -40.67 5.99
C SER A 396 -8.56 -40.29 4.87
N VAL A 397 -8.58 -39.03 4.41
CA VAL A 397 -7.61 -38.53 3.42
C VAL A 397 -6.21 -38.50 4.01
N VAL A 398 -6.05 -38.00 5.24
CA VAL A 398 -4.74 -37.98 5.92
C VAL A 398 -4.21 -39.39 6.15
N GLU A 399 -5.04 -40.31 6.67
CA GLU A 399 -4.68 -41.72 6.88
C GLU A 399 -4.24 -42.43 5.59
N ALA A 400 -4.88 -42.10 4.46
CA ALA A 400 -4.56 -42.68 3.16
C ALA A 400 -3.34 -42.01 2.48
N THR A 401 -2.90 -40.85 2.96
CA THR A 401 -1.78 -40.11 2.38
C THR A 401 -0.46 -40.73 2.84
N GLU A 402 0.41 -40.99 1.87
CA GLU A 402 1.80 -41.37 2.11
C GLU A 402 2.65 -40.10 2.07
N PHE A 403 3.14 -39.67 3.23
CA PHE A 403 3.88 -38.42 3.37
C PHE A 403 5.33 -38.63 2.92
N GLU A 404 5.67 -38.11 1.75
CA GLU A 404 7.02 -38.20 1.20
C GLU A 404 7.97 -37.22 1.91
N ILE A 405 9.08 -37.74 2.43
CA ILE A 405 10.17 -36.95 3.02
C ILE A 405 11.42 -37.06 2.14
N PRO A 406 12.03 -35.93 1.70
CA PRO A 406 13.32 -35.93 1.03
C PRO A 406 14.38 -36.64 1.87
N ASN A 407 15.09 -37.61 1.27
CA ASN A 407 16.07 -38.48 1.93
C ASN A 407 15.50 -39.49 2.94
N GLY A 408 14.17 -39.64 3.04
CA GLY A 408 13.54 -40.77 3.71
C GLY A 408 13.60 -42.03 2.84
N ALA A 409 13.92 -43.19 3.45
CA ALA A 409 13.93 -44.47 2.73
C ALA A 409 12.52 -44.98 2.39
N GLU A 410 11.51 -44.59 3.18
CA GLU A 410 10.10 -44.98 3.05
C GLU A 410 9.18 -43.80 3.40
N PRO A 411 7.98 -43.69 2.77
CA PRO A 411 7.01 -42.66 3.10
C PRO A 411 6.41 -42.86 4.50
N LEU A 412 6.11 -41.76 5.20
CA LEU A 412 5.50 -41.82 6.52
C LEU A 412 3.99 -42.00 6.44
N LYS A 413 3.46 -42.79 7.37
CA LYS A 413 2.03 -42.85 7.66
C LYS A 413 1.72 -42.08 8.92
N ILE A 414 0.87 -41.08 8.78
CA ILE A 414 0.46 -40.19 9.86
C ILE A 414 -1.07 -40.18 9.91
N THR A 415 -1.60 -40.15 11.11
CA THR A 415 -3.04 -40.04 11.36
C THR A 415 -3.35 -38.77 12.13
N ILE A 416 -4.61 -38.37 12.13
CA ILE A 416 -5.09 -37.23 12.92
C ILE A 416 -6.23 -37.67 13.83
N SER A 417 -6.26 -37.13 15.03
CA SER A 417 -7.40 -37.19 15.94
C SER A 417 -8.19 -35.89 15.83
N ILE A 418 -9.52 -35.96 15.75
CA ILE A 418 -10.37 -34.78 15.52
C ILE A 418 -11.48 -34.68 16.58
N GLY A 419 -11.59 -33.52 17.21
CA GLY A 419 -12.72 -33.10 18.01
C GLY A 419 -13.66 -32.18 17.24
N VAL A 420 -14.96 -32.46 17.31
CA VAL A 420 -16.00 -31.68 16.62
C VAL A 420 -16.95 -31.04 17.63
N ALA A 421 -17.16 -29.73 17.48
CA ALA A 421 -18.14 -28.98 18.26
C ALA A 421 -18.99 -28.06 17.37
N ALA A 422 -20.16 -27.68 17.85
CA ALA A 422 -21.04 -26.72 17.18
C ALA A 422 -21.59 -25.71 18.17
N LEU A 423 -21.94 -24.53 17.66
CA LEU A 423 -22.65 -23.50 18.40
C LEU A 423 -23.98 -24.06 18.93
N GLN A 424 -24.23 -23.90 20.23
CA GLN A 424 -25.39 -24.46 20.93
C GLN A 424 -26.44 -23.39 21.28
N GLY A 425 -26.05 -22.12 21.41
CA GLY A 425 -26.98 -21.05 21.77
C GLY A 425 -26.37 -19.65 21.73
N PRO A 426 -27.16 -18.62 22.08
CA PRO A 426 -26.74 -17.21 22.01
C PRO A 426 -25.69 -16.81 23.07
N ASP A 427 -25.56 -17.60 24.15
CA ASP A 427 -24.58 -17.35 25.22
C ASP A 427 -23.20 -17.96 24.94
N ASP A 428 -23.02 -18.59 23.76
CA ASP A 428 -21.74 -19.18 23.40
C ASP A 428 -20.69 -18.12 23.07
N THR A 429 -19.45 -18.42 23.45
CA THR A 429 -18.27 -17.60 23.20
C THR A 429 -17.24 -18.39 22.40
N PRO A 430 -16.26 -17.72 21.75
CA PRO A 430 -15.13 -18.40 21.12
C PRO A 430 -14.46 -19.40 22.06
N LEU A 431 -14.28 -19.02 23.33
CA LEU A 431 -13.65 -19.86 24.35
C LEU A 431 -14.50 -21.09 24.72
N SER A 432 -15.83 -20.94 24.90
CA SER A 432 -16.70 -22.08 25.21
C SER A 432 -16.77 -23.07 24.05
N LEU A 433 -16.81 -22.58 22.80
CA LEU A 433 -16.84 -23.43 21.62
C LEU A 433 -15.53 -24.19 21.42
N LEU A 434 -14.38 -23.52 21.54
CA LEU A 434 -13.06 -24.17 21.45
C LEU A 434 -12.85 -25.21 22.54
N ARG A 435 -13.24 -24.93 23.80
CA ARG A 435 -13.14 -25.90 24.91
C ARG A 435 -13.92 -27.19 24.66
N ARG A 436 -15.05 -27.09 23.96
CA ARG A 436 -15.88 -28.25 23.61
C ARG A 436 -15.22 -29.10 22.53
N ALA A 437 -14.64 -28.46 21.52
CA ALA A 437 -13.85 -29.16 20.50
C ALA A 437 -12.58 -29.81 21.10
N ASP A 438 -11.90 -29.11 22.01
CA ASP A 438 -10.73 -29.61 22.74
C ASP A 438 -11.06 -30.84 23.60
N ARG A 439 -12.16 -30.81 24.35
CA ARG A 439 -12.62 -31.99 25.11
C ARG A 439 -12.90 -33.18 24.19
N ALA A 440 -13.51 -32.95 23.04
CA ALA A 440 -13.78 -34.00 22.06
C ALA A 440 -12.47 -34.55 21.46
N LEU A 441 -11.49 -33.68 21.15
CA LEU A 441 -10.17 -34.08 20.67
C LEU A 441 -9.41 -34.91 21.72
N TYR A 442 -9.46 -34.50 22.99
CA TYR A 442 -8.88 -35.26 24.09
C TYR A 442 -9.46 -36.68 24.16
N LEU A 443 -10.78 -36.81 24.06
CA LEU A 443 -11.46 -38.12 24.03
C LEU A 443 -11.06 -38.94 22.80
N ALA A 444 -10.86 -38.31 21.64
CA ALA A 444 -10.36 -38.99 20.44
C ALA A 444 -8.94 -39.54 20.64
N LYS A 445 -8.06 -38.77 21.30
CA LYS A 445 -6.70 -39.23 21.62
C LYS A 445 -6.71 -40.37 22.64
N ASP A 446 -7.52 -40.27 23.69
CA ASP A 446 -7.63 -41.30 24.74
C ASP A 446 -8.28 -42.59 24.24
N GLY A 447 -9.25 -42.49 23.34
CA GLY A 447 -9.95 -43.63 22.76
C GLY A 447 -9.17 -44.41 21.69
N GLY A 448 -7.86 -44.20 21.57
CA GLY A 448 -7.01 -44.93 20.61
C GLY A 448 -6.55 -44.16 19.37
N ARG A 449 -6.76 -42.83 19.31
CA ARG A 449 -6.35 -41.95 18.20
C ARG A 449 -7.02 -42.28 16.86
N ASN A 450 -6.63 -41.59 15.78
CA ASN A 450 -7.12 -41.81 14.42
C ASN A 450 -8.66 -41.90 14.34
N GLN A 451 -9.35 -41.00 15.01
CA GLN A 451 -10.82 -41.02 15.11
C GLN A 451 -11.41 -39.63 15.27
N VAL A 452 -12.70 -39.55 14.98
CA VAL A 452 -13.51 -38.34 15.14
C VAL A 452 -14.46 -38.52 16.32
N ILE A 453 -14.36 -37.63 17.31
CA ILE A 453 -15.31 -37.55 18.42
C ILE A 453 -16.10 -36.26 18.30
N VAL A 454 -17.41 -36.38 18.46
CA VAL A 454 -18.33 -35.25 18.53
C VAL A 454 -18.74 -35.09 19.98
N GLU A 455 -18.71 -33.87 20.50
CA GLU A 455 -18.99 -33.63 21.93
C GLU A 455 -20.37 -34.15 22.42
N ALA A 456 -21.34 -34.32 21.51
CA ALA A 456 -22.67 -34.84 21.82
C ALA A 456 -22.71 -36.35 22.14
N ASP A 457 -21.64 -37.12 21.87
CA ASP A 457 -21.67 -38.60 21.92
C ASP A 457 -21.58 -39.20 23.35
N LYS A 458 -21.62 -38.40 24.43
CA LYS A 458 -21.76 -38.93 25.81
C LYS A 458 -22.66 -38.06 26.70
N ALA A 459 -23.96 -38.18 26.46
CA ALA A 459 -24.97 -38.14 27.53
C ALA A 459 -25.71 -39.48 27.51
N ALA A 460 -25.05 -40.53 28.01
CA ALA A 460 -25.63 -41.85 28.25
C ALA A 460 -25.01 -42.46 29.50
#